data_AF-A0A1B0CSH0-F1
#
_entry.id   AF-A0A1B0CSH0-F1
#
_cell.length_a   1.000
_cell.length_b   1.000
_cell.length_c   1.000
_cell.angle_alpha   90.00
_cell.angle_beta   90.00
_cell.angle_gamma   90.00
#
_symmetry.space_group_name_H-M   'P 1'
#
loop_
_entity.id
_entity.type
_entity.pdbx_description
1 polymer ?
#
loop_
_entity_poly.entity_id
_entity_poly.type
_entity_poly.pdbx_seq_one_letter_code
_entity_poly.pdbx_strand_id
1 'polypeptide(L)'
;MDTYESLIFMTCKFNSQNAVKTSEECPHGAKLNNCGKLVCLRGRGEICGETYFDIIRHGECASGLMCCGKCVGCDDESCDQSLCRPKKLSLTKRRNIFKHRRI
;
A
#
# COMPACT_ATOMS: atom_id res chain seq x y z
N MET A 1 27.47 -14.79 -3.82
CA MET A 1 26.24 -14.59 -3.03
C MET A 1 25.24 -13.99 -4.00
N ASP A 2 24.27 -14.78 -4.43
CA ASP A 2 23.34 -14.38 -5.50
C ASP A 2 22.53 -13.14 -5.08
N THR A 3 22.25 -12.28 -6.06
CA THR A 3 21.57 -10.99 -5.85
C THR A 3 20.18 -11.13 -5.23
N TYR A 4 19.56 -12.30 -5.38
CA TYR A 4 18.24 -12.62 -4.85
C TYR A 4 18.25 -12.87 -3.33
N GLU A 5 19.21 -13.66 -2.83
CA GLU A 5 19.40 -13.93 -1.40
C GLU A 5 19.72 -12.64 -0.62
N SER A 6 20.49 -11.74 -1.22
CA SER A 6 20.83 -10.45 -0.62
C SER A 6 19.62 -9.51 -0.55
N LEU A 7 18.71 -9.53 -1.53
CA LEU A 7 17.45 -8.78 -1.50
C LEU A 7 16.48 -9.30 -0.42
N ILE A 8 16.34 -10.62 -0.28
CA ILE A 8 15.52 -11.23 0.77
C ILE A 8 16.08 -10.85 2.15
N PHE A 9 17.39 -11.00 2.35
CA PHE A 9 18.05 -10.65 3.60
C PHE A 9 17.83 -9.18 3.99
N MET A 10 18.05 -8.26 3.04
CA MET A 10 17.86 -6.82 3.29
C MET A 10 16.40 -6.50 3.59
N THR A 11 15.47 -7.12 2.86
CA THR A 11 14.03 -6.96 3.09
C THR A 11 13.63 -7.39 4.51
N CYS A 12 14.11 -8.56 4.94
CA CYS A 12 13.80 -9.07 6.27
C CYS A 12 14.44 -8.27 7.40
N LYS A 13 15.63 -7.70 7.16
CA LYS A 13 16.27 -6.79 8.10
C LYS A 13 15.45 -5.52 8.31
N PHE A 14 14.92 -4.91 7.24
CA PHE A 14 14.03 -3.75 7.34
C PHE A 14 12.70 -4.10 8.02
N ASN A 15 12.07 -5.20 7.60
CA ASN A 15 10.80 -5.65 8.17
C ASN A 15 10.88 -5.96 9.67
N SER A 16 12.05 -6.41 10.14
CA SER A 16 12.25 -6.70 11.57
C SER A 16 12.20 -5.45 12.45
N GLN A 17 12.36 -4.24 11.89
CA GLN A 17 12.26 -2.99 12.65
C GLN A 17 10.83 -2.66 13.07
N ASN A 18 9.84 -3.10 12.28
CA ASN A 18 8.42 -2.89 12.53
C ASN A 18 7.76 -4.12 13.16
N ALA A 19 8.55 -5.11 13.57
CA ALA A 19 8.03 -6.33 14.17
C ALA A 19 7.59 -6.09 15.61
N VAL A 20 6.40 -6.57 15.95
CA VAL A 20 5.88 -6.59 17.32
C VAL A 20 6.13 -7.93 17.99
N LYS A 21 6.09 -7.97 19.32
CA LYS A 21 6.30 -9.22 20.07
C LYS A 21 5.02 -10.04 20.17
N THR A 22 3.88 -9.34 20.32
CA THR A 22 2.57 -9.94 20.52
C THR A 22 1.52 -9.29 19.62
N SER A 23 0.44 -10.02 19.33
CA SER A 23 -0.66 -9.48 18.50
C SER A 23 -1.49 -8.42 19.23
N GLU A 24 -1.43 -8.40 20.56
CA GLU A 24 -2.16 -7.48 21.43
C GLU A 24 -1.66 -6.03 21.28
N GLU A 25 -0.41 -5.85 20.82
CA GLU A 25 0.17 -4.55 20.49
C GLU A 25 -0.46 -3.93 19.23
N CYS A 26 -1.27 -4.68 18.47
CA CYS A 26 -1.81 -4.26 17.18
C CYS A 26 -3.32 -4.02 17.25
N PRO A 27 -3.76 -2.74 17.28
CA PRO A 27 -5.19 -2.38 17.41
C PRO A 27 -6.08 -2.94 16.30
N HIS A 28 -5.51 -3.22 15.12
CA HIS A 28 -6.23 -3.69 13.95
C HIS A 28 -5.86 -5.14 13.57
N GLY A 29 -5.27 -5.87 14.52
CA GLY A 29 -4.76 -7.21 14.31
C GLY A 29 -3.33 -7.24 13.76
N ALA A 30 -2.77 -8.44 13.73
CA ALA A 30 -1.39 -8.68 13.33
C ALA A 30 -1.31 -9.87 12.37
N LYS A 31 -0.26 -9.90 11.55
CA LYS A 31 0.05 -11.04 10.70
C LYS A 31 1.53 -11.37 10.67
N LEU A 32 1.86 -12.59 10.29
CA LEU A 32 3.23 -12.95 9.95
C LEU A 32 3.55 -12.41 8.55
N ASN A 33 4.66 -11.70 8.42
CA ASN A 33 5.21 -11.35 7.12
C ASN A 33 6.06 -12.51 6.54
N ASN A 34 6.53 -12.34 5.31
CA ASN A 34 7.34 -13.35 4.60
C ASN A 34 8.69 -13.68 5.29
N CYS A 35 9.08 -12.89 6.29
CA CYS A 35 10.28 -13.08 7.09
C CYS A 35 10.00 -13.78 8.43
N GLY A 36 8.77 -14.27 8.63
CA GLY A 36 8.34 -14.92 9.86
C GLY A 36 8.26 -13.97 11.06
N LYS A 37 8.11 -12.66 10.83
CA LYS A 37 7.97 -11.66 11.89
C LYS A 37 6.51 -11.21 11.98
N LEU A 38 6.03 -11.07 13.20
CA LEU A 38 4.69 -10.55 13.48
C LEU A 38 4.69 -9.03 13.27
N VAL A 39 3.78 -8.53 12.43
CA VAL A 39 3.65 -7.11 12.09
C VAL A 39 2.20 -6.68 12.23
N CYS A 40 1.97 -5.43 12.66
CA CYS A 40 0.62 -4.89 12.77
C CYS A 40 0.02 -4.58 11.41
N LEU A 41 -1.28 -4.87 11.29
CA LEU A 41 -2.11 -4.43 10.18
C LEU A 41 -2.53 -2.97 10.39
N ARG A 42 -2.77 -2.28 9.27
CA ARG A 42 -3.15 -0.87 9.23
C ARG A 42 -4.65 -0.72 9.24
N GLY A 43 -5.13 0.21 10.07
CA GLY A 43 -6.53 0.58 10.18
C GLY A 43 -6.95 1.57 9.10
N ARG A 44 -8.25 1.85 9.04
CA ARG A 44 -8.80 2.82 8.08
C ARG A 44 -8.15 4.20 8.23
N GLY A 45 -7.84 4.83 7.10
CA GLY A 45 -7.25 6.17 7.03
C GLY A 45 -5.76 6.23 7.32
N GLU A 46 -5.17 5.14 7.82
CA GLU A 46 -3.72 5.00 7.97
C GLU A 46 -3.04 4.79 6.62
N ILE A 47 -1.78 5.22 6.51
CA ILE A 47 -0.96 5.05 5.31
C ILE A 47 -0.62 3.57 5.13
N CYS A 48 -0.68 3.10 3.89
CA CYS A 48 -0.41 1.71 3.51
C CYS A 48 0.37 1.64 2.20
N GLY A 49 0.89 0.45 1.88
CA GLY A 49 1.54 0.15 0.61
C GLY A 49 0.71 -0.71 -0.33
N GLU A 50 0.85 -0.49 -1.64
CA GLU A 50 0.18 -1.28 -2.69
C GLU A 50 1.13 -2.34 -3.28
N THR A 51 2.42 -2.03 -3.40
CA THR A 51 3.43 -2.98 -3.88
C THR A 51 4.12 -3.69 -2.71
N TYR A 52 4.83 -4.79 -2.99
CA TYR A 52 5.61 -5.51 -1.97
C TYR A 52 6.56 -4.59 -1.18
N PHE A 53 7.31 -3.72 -1.87
CA PHE A 53 8.23 -2.78 -1.23
C PHE A 53 7.51 -1.71 -0.41
N ASP A 54 6.36 -1.24 -0.90
CA ASP A 54 5.57 -0.26 -0.16
C ASP A 54 4.93 -0.89 1.08
N ILE A 55 4.50 -2.15 1.01
CA ILE A 55 3.94 -2.89 2.16
C ILE A 55 5.01 -3.04 3.25
N ILE A 56 6.25 -3.33 2.88
CA ILE A 56 7.37 -3.40 3.83
C ILE A 56 7.57 -2.05 4.54
N ARG A 57 7.45 -0.95 3.79
CA ARG A 57 7.72 0.39 4.28
C ARG A 57 6.56 1.00 5.08
N HIS A 58 5.33 0.79 4.63
CA HIS A 58 4.14 1.47 5.10
C HIS A 58 3.17 0.55 5.85
N GLY A 59 3.25 -0.75 5.61
CA GLY A 59 2.36 -1.75 6.18
C GLY A 59 1.21 -2.12 5.25
N GLU A 60 0.52 -3.18 5.63
CA GLU A 60 -0.63 -3.73 4.92
C GLU A 60 -1.92 -3.43 5.70
N CYS A 61 -3.02 -3.22 4.98
CA CYS A 61 -4.31 -2.96 5.61
C CYS A 61 -4.90 -4.21 6.29
N ALA A 62 -5.70 -4.00 7.32
CA ALA A 62 -6.47 -5.05 7.98
C ALA A 62 -7.53 -5.68 7.05
N SER A 63 -8.05 -6.84 7.45
CA SER A 63 -9.09 -7.54 6.69
C SER A 63 -10.30 -6.64 6.41
N GLY A 64 -10.84 -6.71 5.19
CA GLY A 64 -11.96 -5.85 4.75
C GLY A 64 -11.53 -4.49 4.17
N LEU A 65 -10.26 -4.12 4.32
CA LEU A 65 -9.70 -2.88 3.81
C LEU A 65 -8.77 -3.12 2.60
N MET A 66 -8.74 -2.16 1.68
CA MET A 66 -7.85 -2.08 0.52
C MET A 66 -6.92 -0.86 0.65
N CYS A 67 -5.73 -0.94 0.07
CA CYS A 67 -4.80 0.17 0.05
C CYS A 67 -4.98 1.06 -1.19
N CYS A 68 -5.17 2.37 -0.98
CA CYS A 68 -5.15 3.42 -2.02
C CYS A 68 -4.32 4.62 -1.54
N GLY A 69 -3.07 4.37 -1.14
CA GLY A 69 -2.21 5.29 -0.38
C GLY A 69 -2.61 5.45 1.10
N LYS A 70 -3.88 5.20 1.42
CA LYS A 70 -4.40 4.95 2.77
C LYS A 70 -5.35 3.76 2.75
N CYS A 71 -5.52 3.09 3.88
CA CYS A 71 -6.47 1.98 4.00
C CYS A 71 -7.90 2.52 3.93
N VAL A 72 -8.68 1.96 3.03
CA VAL A 72 -10.09 2.30 2.81
C VAL A 72 -10.90 1.05 2.51
N GLY A 73 -12.23 1.13 2.49
CA GLY A 73 -13.09 -0.04 2.37
C GLY A 73 -14.14 -0.05 3.46
N CYS A 74 -14.54 -1.25 3.90
CA CYS A 74 -15.51 -1.44 4.96
C CYS A 74 -14.85 -2.19 6.12
N ASP A 75 -15.02 -1.66 7.32
CA ASP A 75 -14.85 -2.38 8.59
C ASP A 75 -16.24 -2.64 9.14
N ASP A 76 -16.36 -3.48 10.17
CA ASP A 76 -17.65 -3.91 10.74
C ASP A 76 -18.59 -2.76 11.17
N GLU A 77 -18.08 -1.51 11.22
CA GLU A 77 -18.80 -0.34 11.71
C GLU A 77 -19.09 0.72 10.63
N SER A 78 -18.33 0.79 9.53
CA SER A 78 -18.46 1.89 8.56
C SER A 78 -17.92 1.53 7.16
N CYS A 79 -18.18 2.35 6.14
CA CYS A 79 -17.59 2.18 4.79
C CYS A 79 -17.11 3.52 4.21
N ASP A 80 -15.88 3.59 3.71
CA ASP A 80 -15.34 4.74 2.98
C ASP A 80 -14.69 4.27 1.67
N GLN A 81 -15.31 4.60 0.55
CA GLN A 81 -14.83 4.30 -0.79
C GLN A 81 -14.37 5.56 -1.55
N SER A 82 -14.31 6.70 -0.87
CA SER A 82 -14.11 8.00 -1.52
C SER A 82 -12.69 8.19 -2.09
N LEU A 83 -11.67 7.60 -1.45
CA LEU A 83 -10.26 7.80 -1.81
C LEU A 83 -9.73 6.90 -2.93
N CYS A 84 -10.30 5.70 -3.12
CA CYS A 84 -9.92 4.82 -4.24
C CYS A 84 -10.58 5.21 -5.56
N ARG A 85 -11.41 6.26 -5.59
CA ARG A 85 -12.00 6.72 -6.84
C ARG A 85 -10.84 7.04 -7.79
N PRO A 86 -10.80 6.45 -8.99
CA PRO A 86 -9.81 6.83 -9.96
C PRO A 86 -9.91 8.34 -10.12
N LYS A 87 -8.79 9.07 -9.94
CA LYS A 87 -8.73 10.46 -10.39
C LYS A 87 -9.22 10.40 -11.82
N LYS A 88 -10.42 10.96 -12.10
CA LYS A 88 -10.88 11.10 -13.47
C LYS A 88 -9.72 11.81 -14.16
N LEU A 89 -8.98 11.09 -15.01
CA LEU A 89 -8.02 11.72 -15.88
C LEU A 89 -8.84 12.76 -16.61
N SER A 90 -8.70 14.02 -16.23
CA SER A 90 -9.18 15.11 -17.07
C SER A 90 -8.37 14.93 -18.34
N LEU A 91 -8.98 14.26 -19.33
CA LEU A 91 -8.57 14.35 -20.72
C LEU A 91 -8.71 15.83 -21.08
N THR A 92 -7.70 16.61 -20.70
CA THR A 92 -7.50 17.96 -21.17
C THR A 92 -7.17 17.80 -22.63
N LYS A 93 -8.24 17.72 -23.41
CA LYS A 93 -8.39 17.99 -24.84
C LYS A 93 -7.07 18.51 -25.41
N ARG A 94 -6.24 17.62 -25.97
CA ARG A 94 -5.16 18.03 -26.88
C ARG A 94 -5.87 18.73 -28.05
N ARG A 95 -6.00 20.06 -27.94
CA ARG A 95 -6.41 20.92 -29.06
C ARG A 95 -5.35 20.71 -30.13
N ASN A 96 -5.78 20.19 -31.28
CA ASN A 96 -4.99 20.05 -32.49
C ASN A 96 -4.23 21.35 -32.79
N ILE A 97 -2.90 21.29 -32.71
CA ILE A 97 -2.01 22.27 -33.33
C ILE A 97 -1.41 21.58 -34.55
N PHE A 98 -2.09 21.66 -35.68
CA PHE A 98 -1.48 21.65 -37.00
C PHE A 98 -2.17 22.72 -37.84
N LYS A 99 -1.74 23.96 -37.64
CA LYS A 99 -1.83 25.01 -38.66
C LYS A 99 -0.59 24.89 -39.56
N HIS A 100 -0.78 25.16 -40.85
CA HIS A 100 0.16 25.10 -41.99
C HIS A 100 0.29 23.70 -42.62
N ARG A 101 0.07 23.50 -43.92
CA ARG A 101 0.37 24.35 -45.08
C ARG A 101 -0.71 24.25 -46.17
N ARG A 102 -1.00 25.39 -46.80
CA ARG A 102 -1.49 25.45 -48.19
C ARG A 102 -0.41 24.90 -49.10
N ILE A 103 -0.79 24.08 -50.07
CA ILE A 103 -0.20 24.06 -51.41
C ILE A 103 -1.39 24.19 -52.36
#